data_AF-A0A5N6T7U5-F1
#
_entry.id   AF-A0A5N6T7U5-F1
#
_cell.length_a   1.000
_cell.length_b   1.000
_cell.length_c   1.000
_cell.angle_alpha   90.00
_cell.angle_beta   90.00
_cell.angle_gamma   90.00
#
_symmetry.space_group_name_H-M   'P 1'
#
loop_
_entity.id
_entity.type
_entity.pdbx_description
1 polymer ?
#
loop_
_entity_poly.entity_id
_entity_poly.type
_entity_poly.pdbx_seq_one_letter_code
_entity_poly.pdbx_strand_id
1 'polypeptide(L)'
;MCVRLMQAQSDLSRKSARLMDIVNLLGRYFQIRDDYQNLISAEYSREKGFCKDLDEGKVSLPLIYYMRCPESMSAEVKSLLFHRPPWEELPVEMKGFIIAEMEAHGALDKTYTLIREVKKELLDKLRELEEDFEVESPVLHLILQKLRLDNNENFT
;
A
#
# COMPACT_ATOMS: atom_id res chain seq x y z
N MET A 1 -12.03 -13.09 0.46
CA MET A 1 -12.91 -14.26 0.18
C MET A 1 -12.50 -15.49 0.99
N CYS A 2 -11.21 -15.88 0.98
CA CYS A 2 -10.73 -17.09 1.68
C CYS A 2 -11.08 -17.15 3.17
N VAL A 3 -10.87 -16.07 3.93
CA VAL A 3 -11.16 -16.04 5.37
C VAL A 3 -12.65 -16.25 5.66
N ARG A 4 -13.55 -15.68 4.83
CA ARG A 4 -15.00 -15.89 4.99
C ARG A 4 -15.42 -17.35 4.76
N LEU A 5 -14.74 -18.03 3.83
CA LEU A 5 -14.96 -19.47 3.59
C LEU A 5 -14.45 -20.32 4.75
N MET A 6 -13.26 -20.00 5.27
CA MET A 6 -12.71 -20.66 6.46
C MET A 6 -13.61 -20.49 7.68
N GLN A 7 -14.17 -19.29 7.87
CA GLN A 7 -15.11 -19.01 8.95
C GLN A 7 -16.43 -19.78 8.80
N ALA A 8 -16.98 -19.83 7.58
CA ALA A 8 -18.21 -20.57 7.31
C ALA A 8 -18.06 -22.09 7.55
N GLN A 9 -16.85 -22.62 7.48
CA GLN A 9 -16.50 -24.01 7.76
C GLN A 9 -16.03 -24.25 9.20
N SER A 10 -15.95 -23.20 10.02
CA SER A 10 -15.52 -23.31 11.43
C SER A 10 -16.71 -23.26 12.38
N ASP A 11 -16.64 -24.01 13.49
CA ASP A 11 -17.67 -23.98 14.55
C ASP A 11 -17.64 -22.67 15.38
N LEU A 12 -16.68 -21.79 15.13
CA LEU A 12 -16.40 -20.56 15.89
C LEU A 12 -17.18 -19.36 15.32
N SER A 13 -18.51 -19.42 15.36
CA SER A 13 -19.37 -18.36 14.77
C SER A 13 -19.20 -16.97 15.41
N ARG A 14 -18.71 -16.90 16.66
CA ARG A 14 -18.73 -15.69 17.51
C ARG A 14 -17.45 -14.83 17.47
N LYS A 15 -16.32 -15.33 16.95
CA LYS A 15 -15.06 -14.56 16.78
C LYS A 15 -14.81 -14.09 15.32
N SER A 16 -15.82 -14.18 14.46
CA SER A 16 -15.70 -13.97 13.01
C SER A 16 -15.51 -12.51 12.57
N ALA A 17 -16.06 -11.54 13.29
CA ALA A 17 -15.97 -10.13 12.92
C ALA A 17 -14.51 -9.59 13.02
N ARG A 18 -13.80 -9.92 14.10
CA ARG A 18 -12.44 -9.41 14.37
C ARG A 18 -11.40 -9.91 13.37
N LEU A 19 -11.54 -11.16 12.91
CA LEU A 19 -10.68 -11.72 11.86
C LEU A 19 -10.84 -10.97 10.52
N MET A 20 -12.06 -10.55 10.19
CA MET A 20 -12.29 -9.78 8.96
C MET A 20 -11.68 -8.38 9.04
N ASP A 21 -11.69 -7.75 10.22
CA ASP A 21 -11.07 -6.43 10.42
C ASP A 21 -9.55 -6.50 10.17
N ILE A 22 -8.88 -7.51 10.72
CA ILE A 22 -7.43 -7.73 10.51
C ILE A 22 -7.12 -8.01 9.04
N VAL A 23 -7.92 -8.85 8.38
CA VAL A 23 -7.70 -9.19 6.96
C VAL A 23 -7.91 -7.97 6.06
N ASN A 24 -8.92 -7.16 6.33
CA ASN A 24 -9.17 -5.93 5.59
C ASN A 24 -8.02 -4.92 5.80
N LEU A 25 -7.53 -4.81 7.03
CA LEU A 25 -6.42 -3.92 7.36
C LEU A 25 -5.11 -4.39 6.74
N LEU A 26 -4.83 -5.70 6.75
CA LEU A 26 -3.70 -6.33 6.06
C LEU A 26 -3.77 -6.08 4.55
N GLY A 27 -4.94 -6.26 3.93
CA GLY A 27 -5.13 -5.99 2.50
C GLY A 27 -4.89 -4.52 2.15
N ARG A 28 -5.39 -3.60 2.97
CA ARG A 28 -5.12 -2.16 2.83
C ARG A 28 -3.64 -1.83 2.98
N TYR A 29 -3.00 -2.34 4.02
CA TYR A 29 -1.56 -2.17 4.25
C TYR A 29 -0.76 -2.63 3.04
N PHE A 30 -1.04 -3.85 2.56
CA PHE A 30 -0.34 -4.45 1.42
C PHE A 30 -0.49 -3.61 0.15
N GLN A 31 -1.72 -3.18 -0.18
CA GLN A 31 -1.97 -2.40 -1.38
C GLN A 31 -1.28 -1.03 -1.36
N ILE A 32 -1.43 -0.27 -0.26
CA ILE A 32 -0.84 1.07 -0.16
C ILE A 32 0.68 0.97 -0.21
N ARG A 33 1.26 -0.06 0.43
CA ARG A 33 2.70 -0.33 0.41
C ARG A 33 3.20 -0.67 -0.99
N ASP A 34 2.54 -1.58 -1.71
CA ASP A 34 2.97 -2.00 -3.06
C ASP A 34 2.89 -0.82 -4.04
N ASP A 35 1.82 -0.03 -3.98
CA ASP A 35 1.65 1.20 -4.75
C ASP A 35 2.77 2.22 -4.47
N TYR A 36 3.14 2.41 -3.20
CA TYR A 36 4.22 3.31 -2.82
C TYR A 36 5.60 2.81 -3.29
N GLN A 37 5.88 1.51 -3.13
CA GLN A 37 7.14 0.91 -3.57
C GLN A 37 7.33 0.97 -5.09
N ASN A 38 6.25 0.89 -5.87
CA ASN A 38 6.27 1.06 -7.32
C ASN A 38 6.82 2.43 -7.75
N LEU A 39 6.61 3.48 -6.93
CA LEU A 39 7.00 4.86 -7.23
C LEU A 39 8.39 5.24 -6.71
N ILE A 40 8.82 4.69 -5.58
CA ILE A 40 10.06 5.12 -4.89
C ILE A 40 11.28 4.27 -5.22
N SER A 41 11.11 2.97 -5.46
CA SER A 41 12.24 2.06 -5.43
C SER A 41 12.87 1.86 -6.81
N ALA A 42 14.09 2.40 -6.96
CA ALA A 42 15.01 2.06 -8.05
C ALA A 42 15.37 0.56 -8.08
N GLU A 43 15.24 -0.13 -6.94
CA GLU A 43 15.47 -1.57 -6.81
C GLU A 43 14.28 -2.41 -7.31
N TYR A 44 13.03 -1.96 -7.09
CA TYR A 44 11.82 -2.53 -7.71
C TYR A 44 11.79 -2.29 -9.23
N SER A 45 12.36 -1.17 -9.68
CA SER A 45 12.46 -0.81 -11.10
C SER A 45 13.31 -1.78 -11.92
N ARG A 46 14.27 -2.47 -11.28
CA ARG A 46 15.14 -3.48 -11.92
C ARG A 46 14.40 -4.79 -12.26
N GLU A 47 13.35 -5.14 -11.51
CA GLU A 47 12.63 -6.41 -11.67
C GLU A 47 11.26 -6.25 -12.36
N LYS A 48 10.58 -5.10 -12.21
CA LYS A 48 9.21 -4.87 -12.73
C LYS A 48 9.09 -3.75 -13.79
N GLY A 49 10.14 -2.97 -14.05
CA GLY A 49 10.09 -1.76 -14.88
C GLY A 49 9.81 -0.49 -14.06
N PHE A 50 10.44 0.63 -14.46
CA PHE A 50 10.37 1.91 -13.74
C PHE A 50 8.94 2.49 -13.74
N CYS A 51 8.33 2.57 -12.56
CA CYS A 51 7.01 3.15 -12.29
C CYS A 51 5.91 2.66 -13.25
N LYS A 52 5.81 1.35 -13.41
CA LYS A 52 4.82 0.69 -14.28
C LYS A 52 3.37 1.08 -13.96
N ASP A 53 3.06 1.41 -12.71
CA ASP A 53 1.71 1.85 -12.33
C ASP A 53 1.35 3.16 -13.04
N LEU A 54 2.34 4.04 -13.30
CA LEU A 54 2.13 5.22 -14.12
C LEU A 54 1.83 4.84 -15.56
N ASP A 55 2.52 3.84 -16.13
CA ASP A 55 2.26 3.32 -17.48
C ASP A 55 0.84 2.76 -17.66
N GLU A 56 0.28 2.16 -16.62
CA GLU A 56 -1.08 1.64 -16.63
C GLU A 56 -2.14 2.74 -16.36
N GLY A 57 -1.70 3.97 -16.05
CA GLY A 57 -2.59 5.07 -15.65
C GLY A 57 -3.27 4.82 -14.30
N LYS A 58 -2.65 4.01 -13.44
CA LYS A 58 -3.21 3.64 -12.14
C LYS A 58 -3.24 4.83 -11.20
N VAL A 59 -4.39 5.02 -10.57
CA VAL A 59 -4.60 6.11 -9.60
C VAL A 59 -4.28 5.63 -8.19
N SER A 60 -2.98 5.52 -7.90
CA SER A 60 -2.47 5.12 -6.59
C SER A 60 -2.66 6.21 -5.53
N LEU A 61 -2.56 5.83 -4.25
CA LEU A 61 -2.78 6.76 -3.14
C LEU A 61 -1.86 8.01 -3.16
N PRO A 62 -0.55 7.90 -3.45
CA PRO A 62 0.30 9.09 -3.59
C PRO A 62 -0.22 10.09 -4.64
N LEU A 63 -0.66 9.58 -5.79
CA LEU A 63 -1.20 10.41 -6.86
C LEU A 63 -2.52 11.08 -6.43
N ILE A 64 -3.38 10.38 -5.68
CA ILE A 64 -4.60 10.96 -5.11
C ILE A 64 -4.27 12.09 -4.13
N TYR A 65 -3.27 11.91 -3.26
CA TYR A 65 -2.84 12.96 -2.34
C TYR A 65 -2.32 14.18 -3.09
N TYR A 66 -1.50 13.98 -4.11
CA TYR A 66 -1.02 15.05 -4.99
C TYR A 66 -2.19 15.79 -5.66
N MET A 67 -3.10 15.07 -6.31
CA MET A 67 -4.24 15.68 -7.04
C MET A 67 -5.22 16.43 -6.14
N ARG A 68 -5.16 16.23 -4.82
CA ARG A 68 -5.97 16.94 -3.82
C ARG A 68 -5.27 18.18 -3.26
N CYS A 69 -3.98 18.38 -3.56
CA CYS A 69 -3.27 19.60 -3.16
C CYS A 69 -3.74 20.78 -4.04
N PRO A 70 -4.21 21.89 -3.45
CA PRO A 70 -4.72 23.03 -4.22
C PRO A 70 -3.70 23.66 -5.17
N GLU A 71 -2.42 23.60 -4.80
CA GLU A 71 -1.29 24.19 -5.53
C GLU A 71 -0.71 23.25 -6.61
N SER A 72 -1.26 22.04 -6.74
CA SER A 72 -0.75 21.03 -7.67
C SER A 72 -1.10 21.32 -9.14
N MET A 73 -0.22 20.89 -10.05
CA MET A 73 -0.47 20.82 -11.50
C MET A 73 -1.30 19.57 -11.87
N SER A 74 -2.38 19.33 -11.14
CA SER A 74 -3.16 18.09 -11.26
C SER A 74 -3.84 17.93 -12.62
N ALA A 75 -4.15 19.02 -13.33
CA ALA A 75 -4.77 18.95 -14.65
C ALA A 75 -3.77 18.47 -15.71
N GLU A 76 -2.54 18.97 -15.63
CA GLU A 76 -1.42 18.62 -16.50
C GLU A 76 -1.02 17.17 -16.29
N VAL A 77 -0.84 16.75 -15.03
CA VAL A 77 -0.53 15.35 -14.70
C VAL A 77 -1.65 14.40 -15.16
N LYS A 78 -2.92 14.77 -15.02
CA LYS A 78 -4.05 13.98 -15.58
C LYS A 78 -3.99 13.90 -17.10
N SER A 79 -3.62 15.00 -17.77
CA SER A 79 -3.49 15.00 -19.22
C SER A 79 -2.43 13.99 -19.66
N LEU A 80 -1.25 14.03 -19.04
CA LEU A 80 -0.15 13.09 -19.30
C LEU A 80 -0.53 11.63 -19.05
N LEU A 81 -1.24 11.35 -17.95
CA LEU A 81 -1.57 9.97 -17.56
C LEU A 81 -2.69 9.36 -18.40
N PHE A 82 -3.73 10.13 -18.75
CA PHE A 82 -5.00 9.60 -19.29
C PHE A 82 -5.27 9.90 -20.76
N HIS A 83 -4.57 10.86 -21.38
CA HIS A 83 -4.82 11.23 -22.79
C HIS A 83 -3.88 10.52 -23.78
N ARG A 84 -3.34 9.37 -23.37
CA ARG A 84 -2.49 8.52 -24.20
C ARG A 84 -3.13 7.16 -24.43
N PRO A 85 -2.75 6.44 -25.49
CA PRO A 85 -3.19 5.08 -25.71
C PRO A 85 -2.73 4.15 -24.57
N PRO A 86 -3.57 3.20 -24.11
CA PRO A 86 -3.27 2.34 -22.97
C PRO A 86 -2.11 1.34 -23.20
N TRP A 87 -1.62 1.22 -24.44
CA TRP A 87 -0.49 0.37 -24.80
C TRP A 87 0.84 1.12 -24.91
N GLU A 88 0.83 2.44 -24.71
CA GLU A 88 2.02 3.29 -24.83
C GLU A 88 2.55 3.66 -23.44
N GLU A 89 3.81 3.30 -23.14
CA GLU A 89 4.48 3.63 -21.88
C GLU A 89 4.79 5.13 -21.78
N LEU A 90 4.84 5.67 -20.55
CA LEU A 90 5.28 7.04 -20.33
C LEU A 90 6.81 7.12 -20.50
N PRO A 91 7.32 8.15 -21.20
CA PRO A 91 8.73 8.47 -21.19
C PRO A 91 9.26 8.62 -19.76
N VAL A 92 10.51 8.20 -19.55
CA VAL A 92 11.16 8.20 -18.23
C VAL A 92 11.19 9.61 -17.63
N GLU A 93 11.36 10.63 -18.46
CA GLU A 93 11.37 12.04 -18.08
C GLU A 93 10.01 12.49 -17.53
N MET A 94 8.91 12.03 -18.14
CA MET A 94 7.56 12.33 -17.67
C MET A 94 7.25 11.62 -16.35
N LYS A 95 7.68 10.36 -16.21
CA LYS A 95 7.58 9.63 -14.93
C LYS A 95 8.35 10.36 -13.83
N GLY A 96 9.57 10.79 -14.11
CA GLY A 96 10.40 11.57 -13.19
C GLY A 96 9.74 12.89 -12.79
N PHE A 97 9.16 13.62 -13.75
CA PHE A 97 8.40 14.85 -13.47
C PHE A 97 7.22 14.60 -12.52
N ILE A 98 6.40 13.58 -12.78
CA ILE A 98 5.24 13.26 -11.94
C ILE A 98 5.67 12.88 -10.52
N ILE A 99 6.77 12.14 -10.37
CA ILE A 99 7.32 11.77 -9.05
C ILE A 99 7.82 13.00 -8.30
N ALA A 100 8.59 13.88 -8.96
CA ALA A 100 9.08 15.11 -8.37
C ALA A 100 7.94 16.03 -7.92
N GLU A 101 6.87 16.13 -8.69
CA GLU A 101 5.66 16.85 -8.33
C GLU A 101 4.97 16.25 -7.08
N MET A 102 4.86 14.93 -7.01
CA MET A 102 4.32 14.24 -5.82
C MET A 102 5.19 14.47 -4.57
N GLU A 103 6.51 14.48 -4.73
CA GLU A 103 7.47 14.75 -3.65
C GLU A 103 7.38 16.20 -3.17
N ALA A 104 7.41 17.17 -4.09
CA ALA A 104 7.35 18.60 -3.79
C ALA A 104 6.09 19.00 -3.01
N HIS A 105 4.98 18.29 -3.23
CA HIS A 105 3.70 18.53 -2.53
C HIS A 105 3.50 17.62 -1.30
N GLY A 106 4.53 16.89 -0.89
CA GLY A 106 4.54 16.01 0.29
C GLY A 106 3.59 14.82 0.19
N ALA A 107 3.18 14.43 -1.02
CA ALA A 107 2.23 13.33 -1.22
C ALA A 107 2.86 11.98 -0.86
N LEU A 108 4.14 11.78 -1.22
CA LEU A 108 4.91 10.59 -0.87
C LEU A 108 5.09 10.45 0.65
N ASP A 109 5.44 11.54 1.33
CA ASP A 109 5.60 11.55 2.80
C ASP A 109 4.30 11.26 3.54
N LYS A 110 3.18 11.82 3.06
CA LYS A 110 1.84 11.53 3.59
C LYS A 110 1.49 10.06 3.42
N THR A 111 1.79 9.48 2.25
CA THR A 111 1.56 8.04 2.03
C THR A 111 2.45 7.19 2.94
N TYR A 112 3.73 7.51 3.08
CA TYR A 112 4.64 6.78 3.97
C TYR A 112 4.18 6.84 5.44
N THR A 113 3.73 8.01 5.90
CA THR A 113 3.16 8.20 7.23
C THR A 113 1.95 7.29 7.44
N LEU A 114 1.00 7.29 6.50
CA LEU A 114 -0.18 6.41 6.57
C LEU A 114 0.20 4.92 6.60
N ILE A 115 1.21 4.50 5.82
CA ILE A 115 1.67 3.11 5.82
C ILE A 115 2.12 2.71 7.23
N ARG A 116 2.87 3.57 7.92
CA ARG A 116 3.32 3.33 9.30
C ARG A 116 2.17 3.29 10.30
N GLU A 117 1.18 4.17 10.16
CA GLU A 117 -0.03 4.19 10.99
C GLU A 117 -0.84 2.90 10.83
N VAL A 118 -1.10 2.48 9.58
CA VAL A 118 -1.85 1.26 9.26
C VAL A 118 -1.09 0.02 9.74
N LYS A 119 0.25 -0.01 9.61
CA LYS A 119 1.09 -1.10 10.15
C LYS A 119 0.95 -1.22 11.67
N LYS A 120 1.00 -0.09 12.37
CA LYS A 120 0.86 -0.06 13.82
C LYS A 120 -0.51 -0.57 14.25
N GLU A 121 -1.58 -0.06 13.63
CA GLU A 121 -2.95 -0.52 13.90
C GLU A 121 -3.09 -2.03 13.65
N LEU A 122 -2.42 -2.56 12.62
CA LEU A 122 -2.45 -3.98 12.29
C LEU A 122 -1.76 -4.85 13.34
N LEU A 123 -0.63 -4.39 13.88
CA LEU A 123 0.07 -5.07 14.98
C LEU A 123 -0.72 -5.01 16.27
N ASP A 124 -1.35 -3.87 16.57
CA ASP A 124 -2.20 -3.72 17.76
C ASP A 124 -3.40 -4.68 17.69
N LYS A 125 -4.10 -4.74 16.56
CA LYS A 125 -5.22 -5.68 16.36
C LYS A 125 -4.78 -7.15 16.35
N LEU A 126 -3.59 -7.46 15.83
CA LEU A 126 -3.06 -8.82 15.88
C LEU A 126 -2.82 -9.27 17.33
N ARG A 127 -2.24 -8.40 18.16
CA ARG A 127 -2.03 -8.67 19.59
C ARG A 127 -3.35 -8.90 20.34
N GLU A 128 -4.35 -8.04 20.11
CA GLU A 128 -5.70 -8.22 20.67
C GLU A 128 -6.30 -9.57 20.30
N LEU A 129 -6.10 -10.02 19.05
CA LEU A 129 -6.58 -11.32 18.59
C LEU A 129 -5.81 -12.49 19.25
N GLU A 130 -4.49 -12.39 19.38
CA GLU A 130 -3.68 -13.42 20.02
C GLU A 130 -4.05 -13.58 21.50
N GLU A 131 -4.32 -12.47 22.20
CA GLU A 131 -4.85 -12.47 23.56
C GLU A 131 -6.25 -13.11 23.64
N ASP A 132 -7.15 -12.76 22.72
CA ASP A 132 -8.50 -13.33 22.69
C ASP A 132 -8.50 -14.85 22.49
N PHE A 133 -7.57 -15.36 21.68
CA PHE A 133 -7.46 -16.78 21.34
C PHE A 133 -6.49 -17.54 22.23
N GLU A 134 -5.77 -16.86 23.12
CA GLU A 134 -4.68 -17.42 23.94
C GLU A 134 -3.63 -18.18 23.11
N VAL A 135 -3.43 -17.75 21.86
CA VAL A 135 -2.55 -18.39 20.88
C VAL A 135 -1.82 -17.33 20.07
N GLU A 136 -0.49 -17.37 20.12
CA GLU A 136 0.35 -16.56 19.25
C GLU A 136 0.35 -17.10 17.81
N SER A 137 0.52 -16.20 16.84
CA SER A 137 0.63 -16.52 15.42
C SER A 137 1.99 -16.10 14.85
N PRO A 138 3.06 -16.89 15.07
CA PRO A 138 4.39 -16.59 14.54
C PRO A 138 4.43 -16.38 13.03
N VAL A 139 3.54 -17.08 12.31
CA VAL A 139 3.43 -16.97 10.84
C VAL A 139 2.93 -15.60 10.42
N LEU A 140 1.94 -15.02 11.10
CA LEU A 140 1.42 -13.69 10.77
C LEU A 140 2.46 -12.62 11.08
N HIS A 141 3.16 -12.72 12.21
CA HIS A 141 4.30 -11.84 12.53
C HIS A 141 5.40 -11.92 11.46
N LEU A 142 5.75 -13.12 11.00
CA LEU A 142 6.73 -13.30 9.92
C LEU A 142 6.28 -12.67 8.60
N ILE A 143 5.00 -12.81 8.23
CA ILE A 143 4.45 -12.17 7.03
C ILE A 143 4.59 -10.65 7.14
N LEU A 144 4.19 -10.05 8.28
CA LEU A 144 4.32 -8.61 8.50
C LEU A 144 5.78 -8.15 8.48
N GLN A 145 6.70 -8.96 8.98
CA GLN A 145 8.14 -8.67 8.93
C GLN A 145 8.67 -8.69 7.50
N LYS A 146 8.24 -9.64 6.66
CA LYS A 146 8.61 -9.68 5.24
C LYS A 146 8.04 -8.50 4.45
N LEU A 147 6.93 -7.93 4.90
CA LEU A 147 6.29 -6.75 4.31
C LEU A 147 6.79 -5.42 4.89
N ARG A 148 7.95 -5.37 5.57
CA ARG A 148 8.54 -4.09 6.01
C ARG A 148 8.95 -3.22 4.81
N LEU A 149 8.94 -1.90 5.02
CA LEU A 149 9.48 -0.93 4.06
C LEU A 149 10.98 -0.69 4.31
N ASP A 150 11.38 -0.60 5.58
CA ASP A 150 12.77 -0.35 5.97
C ASP A 150 13.44 -1.60 6.55
N ASN A 151 14.72 -1.80 6.21
CA ASN A 151 15.50 -2.92 6.75
C ASN A 151 15.83 -2.78 8.25
N ASN A 152 15.62 -1.59 8.83
CA ASN A 152 15.95 -1.25 10.22
C ASN A 152 14.75 -1.19 11.18
N GLU A 153 13.53 -1.49 10.75
CA GLU A 153 12.38 -1.58 11.67
C GLU A 153 12.44 -2.89 12.45
N ASN A 154 12.91 -2.82 13.71
CA ASN A 154 12.82 -3.91 14.68
C ASN A 154 11.39 -4.02 15.22
N PHE A 155 10.87 -5.24 15.26
CA PHE A 155 9.63 -5.56 15.97
C PHE A 155 9.99 -5.70 17.45
N THR A 156 9.64 -4.69 18.24
CA THR A 156 9.59 -4.77 19.72
C THR A 156 8.15 -4.68 20.15
#